data_AF-A0A3D1VID3-F1
#
_entry.id   AF-A0A3D1VID3-F1
#
_cell.length_a   1.000
_cell.length_b   1.000
_cell.length_c   1.000
_cell.angle_alpha   90.00
_cell.angle_beta   90.00
_cell.angle_gamma   90.00
#
_symmetry.space_group_name_H-M   'P 1'
#
loop_
_entity.id
_entity.type
_entity.pdbx_description
1 polymer ?
#
loop_
_entity_poly.entity_id
_entity_poly.type
_entity_poly.pdbx_seq_one_letter_code
_entity_poly.pdbx_strand_id
1 'polypeptide(L)'
;ANGVQIKNNYFHHIQSEFAGYAIAIANGQATVEGNLFNHISHLIYIQGASSSLTLKNNVEAGSLDGEPILIDLGGGKDIDFPAQVISAKDIIVENNTFLSPNPLFELNGLPSTDWKVRYNLFAYDPYFHNSGELKLQDVTQSIYDRRYICENNVYDVRNPRVISKKSGVSTSGYVLSGKKVTAFTVFETKAPPVFAQTYTTPITTGAYYTLDGSPYRTLRKLLNSDKLTPKQSVDYLDNVFQAFTGYDYQNIQVLLTKNAENDPTGGGKGYSKIYSTGDYVVTDLYDLQYALIKAKAGEVVFIPGGTVMDFSIGSELNTLVVPEGVTIASDRGLVREDGSVSPGAIITSFAMINEPLIDVSGNNVTLSGIVLKGCDPFTHYSHYNKAYETGLRNGNRYYAMLPYTRGIVVTGSNLTIDNCEFTGFSFAAIHFDTGSDRIVSENNVISHCYFHHNQRASAGIAVSVVRGKVDMKNNLFGNNQSEYLVSDNEFAALTAKGSINYGNSPPRTSSIVDFGVNIN
;
A
#
# COMPACT_ATOMS: atom_id res chain seq x y z
N ALA A 1 13.91 26.40 -1.96
CA ALA A 1 15.22 25.73 -1.85
C ALA A 1 16.03 26.00 -3.12
N ASN A 2 17.34 26.24 -3.01
CA ASN A 2 18.20 26.55 -4.17
C ASN A 2 19.19 25.41 -4.40
N GLY A 3 19.40 25.00 -5.66
CA GLY A 3 20.41 24.01 -6.04
C GLY A 3 20.05 22.54 -5.77
N VAL A 4 18.77 22.19 -5.67
CA VAL A 4 18.34 20.79 -5.42
C VAL A 4 18.73 19.90 -6.61
N GLN A 5 19.28 18.71 -6.34
CA GLN A 5 19.68 17.74 -7.35
C GLN A 5 18.87 16.44 -7.15
N ILE A 6 18.20 15.97 -8.20
CA ILE A 6 17.41 14.73 -8.20
C ILE A 6 17.96 13.85 -9.32
N LYS A 7 18.76 12.83 -8.96
CA LYS A 7 19.49 12.04 -9.95
C LYS A 7 19.40 10.54 -9.77
N ASN A 8 19.35 9.83 -10.89
CA ASN A 8 19.47 8.37 -10.98
C ASN A 8 18.39 7.61 -10.19
N ASN A 9 17.16 8.12 -10.17
CA ASN A 9 16.03 7.50 -9.48
C ASN A 9 15.07 6.83 -10.46
N TYR A 10 14.24 5.94 -9.92
CA TYR A 10 13.10 5.36 -10.61
C TYR A 10 11.81 5.84 -9.95
N PHE A 11 11.04 6.67 -10.66
CA PHE A 11 9.73 7.13 -10.23
C PHE A 11 8.65 6.28 -10.89
N HIS A 12 7.78 5.66 -10.09
CA HIS A 12 6.71 4.84 -10.65
C HIS A 12 5.37 4.87 -9.90
N HIS A 13 4.28 4.70 -10.66
CA HIS A 13 2.89 4.58 -10.17
C HIS A 13 2.40 5.77 -9.34
N ILE A 14 2.50 6.97 -9.92
CA ILE A 14 2.02 8.25 -9.35
C ILE A 14 0.96 8.82 -10.30
N GLN A 15 -0.26 8.27 -10.27
CA GLN A 15 -1.26 8.42 -11.35
C GLN A 15 -2.55 9.18 -10.93
N SER A 16 -2.48 10.03 -9.90
CA SER A 16 -3.64 10.85 -9.56
C SER A 16 -3.96 11.82 -10.71
N GLU A 17 -5.21 11.86 -11.17
CA GLU A 17 -5.67 12.61 -12.35
C GLU A 17 -5.38 14.13 -12.25
N PHE A 18 -5.37 14.71 -11.04
CA PHE A 18 -5.20 16.16 -10.82
C PHE A 18 -4.02 16.53 -9.91
N ALA A 19 -3.27 15.54 -9.41
CA ALA A 19 -2.20 15.77 -8.43
C ALA A 19 -1.03 14.78 -8.55
N GLY A 20 -1.00 13.96 -9.61
CA GLY A 20 -0.01 12.90 -9.82
C GLY A 20 1.34 13.42 -10.29
N TYR A 21 1.99 14.27 -9.49
CA TYR A 21 3.28 14.88 -9.80
C TYR A 21 4.43 14.05 -9.22
N ALA A 22 5.40 13.62 -10.04
CA ALA A 22 6.60 12.98 -9.50
C ALA A 22 7.49 13.98 -8.72
N ILE A 23 7.58 15.22 -9.21
CA ILE A 23 8.36 16.30 -8.58
C ILE A 23 7.56 17.60 -8.64
N ALA A 24 7.33 18.24 -7.49
CA ALA A 24 6.69 19.55 -7.40
C ALA A 24 7.70 20.63 -6.96
N ILE A 25 7.75 21.74 -7.71
CA ILE A 25 8.67 22.87 -7.48
C ILE A 25 7.86 24.14 -7.27
N ALA A 26 7.87 24.67 -6.05
CA ALA A 26 7.23 25.93 -5.70
C ALA A 26 8.25 26.89 -5.07
N ASN A 27 8.52 28.02 -5.73
CA ASN A 27 9.58 28.99 -5.36
C ASN A 27 10.94 28.32 -5.07
N GLY A 28 11.38 27.43 -5.95
CA GLY A 28 12.59 26.62 -5.77
C GLY A 28 13.33 26.30 -7.06
N GLN A 29 14.59 25.88 -6.94
CA GLN A 29 15.45 25.59 -8.09
C GLN A 29 15.93 24.13 -8.04
N ALA A 30 15.64 23.36 -9.10
CA ALA A 30 15.98 21.95 -9.17
C ALA A 30 16.62 21.54 -10.50
N THR A 31 17.61 20.64 -10.42
CA THR A 31 18.14 19.87 -11.55
C THR A 31 17.71 18.42 -11.41
N VAL A 32 17.00 17.92 -12.41
CA VAL A 32 16.46 16.55 -12.48
C VAL A 32 17.20 15.82 -13.59
N GLU A 33 18.07 14.87 -13.23
CA GLU A 33 19.01 14.26 -14.17
C GLU A 33 19.14 12.72 -14.08
N GLY A 34 19.06 12.02 -15.21
CA GLY A 34 19.36 10.58 -15.25
C GLY A 34 18.28 9.69 -14.62
N ASN A 35 17.04 10.16 -14.49
CA ASN A 35 15.95 9.42 -13.86
C ASN A 35 15.11 8.66 -14.90
N LEU A 36 14.44 7.59 -14.45
CA LEU A 36 13.44 6.85 -15.20
C LEU A 36 12.04 7.12 -14.61
N PHE A 37 11.08 7.47 -15.46
CA PHE A 37 9.69 7.73 -15.09
C PHE A 37 8.75 6.73 -15.77
N ASN A 38 7.89 6.05 -15.01
CA ASN A 38 6.96 5.05 -15.52
C ASN A 38 5.62 5.06 -14.75
N HIS A 39 4.47 4.98 -15.41
CA HIS A 39 3.14 5.14 -14.81
C HIS A 39 3.02 6.40 -13.92
N ILE A 40 3.15 7.58 -14.51
CA ILE A 40 3.11 8.87 -13.81
C ILE A 40 2.09 9.77 -14.54
N SER A 41 1.28 10.57 -13.85
CA SER A 41 0.42 11.55 -14.53
C SER A 41 1.24 12.70 -15.12
N HIS A 42 2.11 13.30 -14.30
CA HIS A 42 2.99 14.41 -14.65
C HIS A 42 4.38 14.22 -14.02
N LEU A 43 5.46 14.38 -14.81
CA LEU A 43 6.82 14.31 -14.27
C LEU A 43 7.06 15.49 -13.31
N ILE A 44 6.74 16.70 -13.76
CA ILE A 44 7.06 17.94 -13.05
C ILE A 44 5.80 18.79 -12.91
N TYR A 45 5.58 19.31 -11.71
CA TYR A 45 4.76 20.49 -11.45
C TYR A 45 5.68 21.65 -11.06
N ILE A 46 5.53 22.82 -11.67
CA ILE A 46 6.31 24.00 -11.34
C ILE A 46 5.46 25.27 -11.24
N GLN A 47 5.68 26.05 -10.17
CA GLN A 47 5.05 27.35 -9.95
C GLN A 47 5.97 28.32 -9.18
N GLY A 48 5.69 29.62 -9.26
CA GLY A 48 6.38 30.67 -8.52
C GLY A 48 7.44 31.41 -9.33
N ALA A 49 7.43 32.75 -9.27
CA ALA A 49 8.25 33.61 -10.14
C ALA A 49 9.77 33.43 -9.98
N SER A 50 10.23 32.84 -8.87
CA SER A 50 11.63 32.54 -8.60
C SER A 50 12.03 31.09 -8.89
N SER A 51 11.10 30.25 -9.36
CA SER A 51 11.35 28.83 -9.60
C SER A 51 12.17 28.59 -10.85
N SER A 52 13.06 27.59 -10.79
CA SER A 52 13.90 27.18 -11.92
C SER A 52 13.90 25.66 -12.07
N LEU A 53 13.81 25.17 -13.30
CA LEU A 53 13.90 23.75 -13.63
C LEU A 53 15.00 23.51 -14.67
N THR A 54 15.85 22.53 -14.40
CA THR A 54 16.69 21.88 -15.43
C THR A 54 16.39 20.39 -15.46
N LEU A 55 15.67 19.93 -16.47
CA LEU A 55 15.33 18.53 -16.72
C LEU A 55 16.27 17.99 -17.81
N LYS A 56 17.19 17.08 -17.48
CA LYS A 56 18.15 16.55 -18.47
C LYS A 56 18.47 15.07 -18.37
N ASN A 57 18.76 14.41 -19.50
CA ASN A 57 19.20 13.00 -19.52
C ASN A 57 18.20 12.01 -18.87
N ASN A 58 16.90 12.32 -18.83
CA ASN A 58 15.88 11.44 -18.25
C ASN A 58 15.16 10.62 -19.34
N VAL A 59 14.54 9.52 -18.92
CA VAL A 59 13.68 8.69 -19.76
C VAL A 59 12.28 8.63 -19.16
N GLU A 60 11.28 8.96 -19.97
CA GLU A 60 9.86 8.73 -19.69
C GLU A 60 9.40 7.53 -20.52
N ALA A 61 8.79 6.53 -19.87
CA ALA A 61 8.69 5.16 -20.38
C ALA A 61 7.47 4.85 -21.28
N GLY A 62 6.69 5.83 -21.71
CA GLY A 62 5.57 5.66 -22.65
C GLY A 62 4.23 5.40 -21.97
N SER A 63 4.09 5.85 -20.73
CA SER A 63 3.00 5.48 -19.82
C SER A 63 2.40 6.69 -19.11
N LEU A 64 2.47 7.87 -19.71
CA LEU A 64 1.90 9.08 -19.12
C LEU A 64 0.40 9.17 -19.38
N ASP A 65 -0.32 9.54 -18.32
CA ASP A 65 -1.75 9.84 -18.39
C ASP A 65 -2.00 11.34 -18.73
N GLY A 66 -1.04 12.24 -18.46
CA GLY A 66 -1.12 13.69 -18.70
C GLY A 66 0.14 14.31 -19.33
N GLU A 67 0.22 15.64 -19.37
CA GLU A 67 1.38 16.37 -19.87
C GLU A 67 2.59 16.18 -18.94
N PRO A 68 3.81 15.92 -19.45
CA PRO A 68 4.98 15.69 -18.61
C PRO A 68 5.29 16.86 -17.66
N ILE A 69 5.09 18.12 -18.08
CA ILE A 69 5.45 19.29 -17.29
C ILE A 69 4.23 20.23 -17.19
N LEU A 70 3.66 20.33 -15.99
CA LEU A 70 2.61 21.29 -15.66
C LEU A 70 3.24 22.57 -15.12
N ILE A 71 2.99 23.69 -15.81
CA ILE A 71 3.52 25.01 -15.49
C ILE A 71 2.37 25.90 -15.01
N ASP A 72 2.34 26.17 -13.71
CA ASP A 72 1.24 26.86 -13.06
C ASP A 72 1.55 28.33 -12.73
N LEU A 73 0.52 29.08 -12.36
CA LEU A 73 0.62 30.50 -12.01
C LEU A 73 1.53 30.69 -10.80
N GLY A 74 2.55 31.54 -10.96
CA GLY A 74 3.37 32.00 -9.85
C GLY A 74 2.85 33.32 -9.29
N GLY A 75 3.41 34.42 -9.78
CA GLY A 75 3.03 35.76 -9.32
C GLY A 75 3.76 36.87 -10.07
N GLY A 76 3.12 38.04 -10.13
CA GLY A 76 3.62 39.17 -10.93
C GLY A 76 3.27 39.04 -12.41
N LYS A 77 3.28 40.18 -13.11
CA LYS A 77 3.03 40.27 -14.55
C LYS A 77 4.34 40.19 -15.31
N ASP A 78 4.31 39.53 -16.46
CA ASP A 78 5.46 39.51 -17.35
C ASP A 78 5.70 40.91 -17.95
N ILE A 79 6.97 41.29 -18.09
CA ILE A 79 7.33 42.62 -18.59
C ILE A 79 7.13 42.75 -20.11
N ASP A 80 7.38 41.69 -20.87
CA ASP A 80 7.26 41.70 -22.33
C ASP A 80 5.85 41.27 -22.77
N PHE A 81 5.14 40.51 -21.93
CA PHE A 81 3.79 40.04 -22.18
C PHE A 81 2.85 40.39 -21.00
N PRO A 82 2.43 41.66 -20.83
CA PRO A 82 1.69 42.13 -19.63
C PRO A 82 0.35 41.44 -19.36
N ALA A 83 -0.25 40.78 -20.36
CA ALA A 83 -1.43 39.94 -20.18
C ALA A 83 -1.13 38.69 -19.31
N GLN A 84 0.11 38.20 -19.36
CA GLN A 84 0.56 36.95 -18.76
C GLN A 84 1.07 37.10 -17.32
N VAL A 85 0.89 36.04 -16.54
CA VAL A 85 1.46 35.89 -15.19
C VAL A 85 2.75 35.10 -15.28
N ILE A 86 3.75 35.48 -14.49
CA ILE A 86 5.01 34.74 -14.43
C ILE A 86 4.77 33.41 -13.71
N SER A 87 5.06 32.29 -14.39
CA SER A 87 4.96 30.94 -13.82
C SER A 87 6.26 30.48 -13.16
N ALA A 88 7.40 30.81 -13.78
CA ALA A 88 8.73 30.44 -13.35
C ALA A 88 9.77 31.48 -13.81
N LYS A 89 10.97 31.43 -13.23
CA LYS A 89 12.13 32.18 -13.71
C LYS A 89 12.65 31.58 -15.02
N ASP A 90 13.00 30.29 -15.00
CA ASP A 90 13.58 29.57 -16.13
C ASP A 90 13.21 28.07 -16.14
N ILE A 91 13.09 27.51 -17.34
CA ILE A 91 12.79 26.10 -17.59
C ILE A 91 13.66 25.61 -18.73
N ILE A 92 14.52 24.64 -18.45
CA ILE A 92 15.47 24.03 -19.38
C ILE A 92 15.18 22.53 -19.47
N VAL A 93 14.85 22.04 -20.66
CA VAL A 93 14.55 20.63 -20.96
C VAL A 93 15.50 20.14 -22.05
N GLU A 94 16.49 19.35 -21.69
CA GLU A 94 17.58 18.97 -22.60
C GLU A 94 17.95 17.48 -22.56
N ASN A 95 18.16 16.87 -23.74
CA ASN A 95 18.65 15.50 -23.86
C ASN A 95 17.80 14.45 -23.10
N ASN A 96 16.47 14.64 -23.03
CA ASN A 96 15.55 13.65 -22.47
C ASN A 96 14.93 12.81 -23.59
N THR A 97 14.44 11.62 -23.22
CA THR A 97 13.65 10.75 -24.09
C THR A 97 12.22 10.68 -23.55
N PHE A 98 11.26 11.12 -24.36
CA PHE A 98 9.82 11.04 -24.09
C PHE A 98 9.18 10.02 -25.02
N LEU A 99 8.61 8.97 -24.45
CA LEU A 99 8.02 7.86 -25.19
C LEU A 99 6.49 7.89 -25.20
N SER A 100 5.84 8.81 -24.49
CA SER A 100 4.39 9.00 -24.49
C SER A 100 3.93 10.00 -25.56
N PRO A 101 2.76 9.82 -26.20
CA PRO A 101 2.22 10.71 -27.23
C PRO A 101 1.52 11.95 -26.62
N ASN A 102 2.13 12.60 -25.64
CA ASN A 102 1.52 13.68 -24.86
C ASN A 102 2.18 15.05 -25.17
N PRO A 103 1.44 16.16 -25.11
CA PRO A 103 2.00 17.51 -25.19
C PRO A 103 3.02 17.70 -24.07
N LEU A 104 4.15 18.35 -24.36
CA LEU A 104 5.23 18.47 -23.36
C LEU A 104 4.81 19.34 -22.16
N PHE A 105 4.00 20.37 -22.42
CA PHE A 105 3.59 21.35 -21.41
C PHE A 105 2.09 21.52 -21.35
N GLU A 106 1.59 21.62 -20.13
CA GLU A 106 0.38 22.37 -19.82
C GLU A 106 0.81 23.74 -19.25
N LEU A 107 0.32 24.83 -19.85
CA LEU A 107 0.79 26.20 -19.59
C LEU A 107 -0.34 27.08 -19.05
N ASN A 108 -0.29 27.42 -17.76
CA ASN A 108 -1.17 28.43 -17.16
C ASN A 108 -0.47 29.79 -17.00
N GLY A 109 0.86 29.83 -17.02
CA GLY A 109 1.64 31.07 -16.98
C GLY A 109 2.94 30.97 -17.77
N LEU A 110 3.64 32.10 -17.91
CA LEU A 110 4.80 32.23 -18.79
C LEU A 110 6.13 32.25 -18.01
N PRO A 111 7.14 31.45 -18.39
CA PRO A 111 8.49 31.62 -17.88
C PRO A 111 9.04 33.01 -18.24
N SER A 112 9.65 33.68 -17.27
CA SER A 112 10.08 35.08 -17.43
C SER A 112 11.40 35.25 -18.18
N THR A 113 12.29 34.26 -18.13
CA THR A 113 13.59 34.32 -18.80
C THR A 113 13.84 33.10 -19.70
N ASP A 114 14.78 32.22 -19.37
CA ASP A 114 15.17 31.11 -20.24
C ASP A 114 14.08 30.03 -20.30
N TRP A 115 13.49 29.82 -21.48
CA TRP A 115 12.62 28.68 -21.73
C TRP A 115 13.18 27.88 -22.91
N LYS A 116 13.81 26.73 -22.62
CA LYS A 116 14.64 25.99 -23.57
C LYS A 116 14.17 24.54 -23.66
N VAL A 117 13.91 24.06 -24.88
CA VAL A 117 13.59 22.66 -25.16
C VAL A 117 14.49 22.21 -26.30
N ARG A 118 15.56 21.47 -26.00
CA ARG A 118 16.61 21.19 -26.97
C ARG A 118 17.15 19.78 -26.90
N TYR A 119 17.50 19.21 -28.04
CA TYR A 119 18.17 17.91 -28.11
C TYR A 119 17.40 16.75 -27.47
N ASN A 120 16.07 16.88 -27.30
CA ASN A 120 15.25 15.80 -26.77
C ASN A 120 14.82 14.86 -27.90
N LEU A 121 14.51 13.62 -27.53
CA LEU A 121 13.85 12.64 -28.38
C LEU A 121 12.39 12.51 -27.98
N PHE A 122 11.49 12.75 -28.92
CA PHE A 122 10.06 12.52 -28.80
C PHE A 122 9.66 11.35 -29.69
N ALA A 123 9.03 10.33 -29.11
CA ALA A 123 8.74 9.10 -29.85
C ALA A 123 7.75 9.28 -31.00
N TYR A 124 6.88 10.29 -30.93
CA TYR A 124 5.80 10.49 -31.89
C TYR A 124 6.01 11.72 -32.76
N ASP A 125 5.20 11.80 -33.82
CA ASP A 125 5.15 12.95 -34.71
C ASP A 125 4.88 14.26 -33.90
N PRO A 126 5.46 15.40 -34.30
CA PRO A 126 5.27 16.66 -33.60
C PRO A 126 3.80 17.02 -33.36
N TYR A 127 2.88 16.57 -34.21
CA TYR A 127 1.45 16.73 -34.04
C TYR A 127 0.96 16.36 -32.62
N PHE A 128 1.45 15.25 -32.05
CA PHE A 128 1.05 14.79 -30.71
C PHE A 128 1.61 15.66 -29.59
N HIS A 129 2.73 16.33 -29.84
CA HIS A 129 3.42 17.13 -28.83
C HIS A 129 3.07 18.62 -28.91
N ASN A 130 2.22 19.03 -29.87
CA ASN A 130 1.98 20.44 -30.21
C ASN A 130 0.66 21.02 -29.69
N SER A 131 -0.11 20.31 -28.87
CA SER A 131 -1.40 20.84 -28.45
C SER A 131 -1.23 21.93 -27.40
N GLY A 132 -1.08 23.18 -27.84
CA GLY A 132 -1.35 24.35 -27.01
C GLY A 132 -0.16 25.17 -26.52
N GLU A 133 1.06 24.96 -27.03
CA GLU A 133 2.26 25.71 -26.62
C GLU A 133 2.24 27.24 -26.90
N LEU A 134 1.11 27.81 -27.36
CA LEU A 134 0.86 29.25 -27.46
C LEU A 134 -0.61 29.63 -27.20
N LYS A 135 -1.36 28.85 -26.40
CA LYS A 135 -2.76 29.20 -26.04
C LYS A 135 -2.88 30.38 -25.07
N LEU A 136 -1.74 30.92 -24.62
CA LEU A 136 -1.68 32.09 -23.76
C LEU A 136 -2.04 33.36 -24.55
N GLN A 137 -2.92 34.17 -23.96
CA GLN A 137 -3.38 35.44 -24.53
C GLN A 137 -2.20 36.36 -24.92
N ASP A 138 -2.25 36.94 -26.12
CA ASP A 138 -1.26 37.89 -26.65
C ASP A 138 0.18 37.35 -26.82
N VAL A 139 0.39 36.03 -26.67
CA VAL A 139 1.67 35.40 -26.99
C VAL A 139 1.66 34.94 -28.45
N THR A 140 2.52 35.55 -29.26
CA THR A 140 2.67 35.23 -30.69
C THR A 140 3.91 34.38 -30.95
N GLN A 141 4.05 33.85 -32.17
CA GLN A 141 5.24 33.10 -32.61
C GLN A 141 6.56 33.88 -32.47
N SER A 142 6.52 35.20 -32.29
CA SER A 142 7.71 36.02 -32.00
C SER A 142 8.43 35.62 -30.71
N ILE A 143 7.78 34.85 -29.83
CA ILE A 143 8.41 34.31 -28.63
C ILE A 143 9.53 33.31 -28.95
N TYR A 144 9.46 32.62 -30.09
CA TYR A 144 10.46 31.62 -30.49
C TYR A 144 11.83 32.22 -30.79
N ASP A 145 11.89 33.51 -31.15
CA ASP A 145 13.15 34.18 -31.48
C ASP A 145 13.80 34.84 -30.26
N ARG A 146 13.04 35.02 -29.16
CA ARG A 146 13.44 35.89 -28.04
C ARG A 146 13.47 35.19 -26.69
N ARG A 147 12.62 34.18 -26.46
CA ARG A 147 12.45 33.58 -25.13
C ARG A 147 12.29 32.07 -25.13
N TYR A 148 11.41 31.54 -25.97
CA TYR A 148 11.17 30.11 -26.07
C TYR A 148 12.04 29.47 -27.16
N ILE A 149 13.21 28.97 -26.78
CA ILE A 149 14.15 28.36 -27.71
C ILE A 149 13.89 26.85 -27.79
N CYS A 150 13.12 26.45 -28.80
CA CYS A 150 12.83 25.05 -29.13
C CYS A 150 13.64 24.63 -30.38
N GLU A 151 14.72 23.87 -30.20
CA GLU A 151 15.63 23.56 -31.31
C GLU A 151 16.27 22.18 -31.25
N ASN A 152 16.58 21.61 -32.42
CA ASN A 152 17.31 20.35 -32.54
C ASN A 152 16.68 19.17 -31.78
N ASN A 153 15.36 19.14 -31.62
CA ASN A 153 14.67 17.99 -31.04
C ASN A 153 14.36 16.97 -32.13
N VAL A 154 14.53 15.69 -31.84
CA VAL A 154 14.16 14.59 -32.73
C VAL A 154 12.73 14.18 -32.44
N TYR A 155 11.90 14.12 -33.46
CA TYR A 155 10.53 13.61 -33.39
C TYR A 155 10.34 12.39 -34.27
N ASP A 156 9.38 11.55 -33.89
CA ASP A 156 8.99 10.30 -34.56
C ASP A 156 10.14 9.29 -34.66
N VAL A 157 10.18 8.29 -33.78
CA VAL A 157 11.24 7.27 -33.81
C VAL A 157 11.18 6.35 -35.03
N ARG A 158 10.04 6.26 -35.72
CA ARG A 158 9.88 5.46 -36.94
C ARG A 158 10.33 6.22 -38.18
N ASN A 159 10.20 7.54 -38.17
CA ASN A 159 10.64 8.43 -39.25
C ASN A 159 11.32 9.69 -38.67
N PRO A 160 12.52 9.55 -38.07
CA PRO A 160 13.12 10.58 -37.23
C PRO A 160 13.42 11.85 -38.00
N ARG A 161 12.88 12.95 -37.49
CA ARG A 161 13.08 14.30 -38.02
C ARG A 161 13.59 15.21 -36.93
N VAL A 162 14.67 15.91 -37.23
CA VAL A 162 15.16 16.97 -36.36
C VAL A 162 14.35 18.24 -36.65
N ILE A 163 13.67 18.75 -35.65
CA ILE A 163 12.75 19.87 -35.77
C ILE A 163 13.10 20.95 -34.74
N SER A 164 13.04 22.19 -35.22
CA SER A 164 13.15 23.41 -34.41
C SER A 164 11.91 24.28 -34.61
N LYS A 165 11.65 25.23 -33.72
CA LYS A 165 10.64 26.28 -33.90
C LYS A 165 11.30 27.62 -34.19
N LYS A 166 10.67 28.43 -35.05
CA LYS A 166 11.14 29.78 -35.43
C LYS A 166 9.96 30.70 -35.72
N SER A 167 10.10 32.00 -35.45
CA SER A 167 9.10 33.00 -35.84
C SER A 167 8.92 33.09 -37.37
N GLY A 168 7.73 33.49 -37.81
CA GLY A 168 7.43 33.78 -39.22
C GLY A 168 7.19 32.57 -40.11
N VAL A 169 7.05 31.36 -39.54
CA VAL A 169 6.74 30.12 -40.27
C VAL A 169 5.26 29.76 -40.14
N SER A 170 4.57 29.53 -41.26
CA SER A 170 3.10 29.39 -41.28
C SER A 170 2.58 28.20 -40.43
N THR A 171 1.41 28.43 -39.81
CA THR A 171 0.49 27.57 -39.01
C THR A 171 1.02 26.58 -37.98
N SER A 172 2.29 26.17 -37.97
CA SER A 172 2.84 25.30 -36.91
C SER A 172 4.22 25.68 -36.41
N GLY A 173 4.87 26.70 -36.99
CA GLY A 173 6.12 27.26 -36.47
C GLY A 173 7.36 26.37 -36.66
N TYR A 174 7.25 25.24 -37.35
CA TYR A 174 8.32 24.23 -37.44
C TYR A 174 9.29 24.46 -38.59
N VAL A 175 10.57 24.24 -38.30
CA VAL A 175 11.67 24.21 -39.26
C VAL A 175 12.32 22.84 -39.20
N LEU A 176 12.27 22.11 -40.31
CA LEU A 176 13.00 20.85 -40.47
C LEU A 176 14.49 21.15 -40.64
N SER A 177 15.33 20.48 -39.84
CA SER A 177 16.77 20.51 -40.05
C SER A 177 17.13 19.65 -41.27
N GLY A 178 18.12 20.09 -42.06
CA GLY A 178 18.70 19.26 -43.13
C GLY A 178 19.53 18.08 -42.63
N LYS A 179 19.66 17.91 -41.31
CA LYS A 179 20.37 16.79 -40.67
C LYS A 179 19.65 15.47 -40.99
N LYS A 180 20.37 14.50 -41.56
CA LYS A 180 19.90 13.12 -41.71
C LYS A 180 20.05 12.39 -40.38
N VAL A 181 18.97 11.81 -39.88
CA VAL A 181 18.95 10.92 -38.72
C VAL A 181 18.42 9.57 -39.19
N THR A 182 19.06 8.49 -38.76
CA THR A 182 18.65 7.13 -39.11
C THR A 182 17.75 6.60 -37.99
N ALA A 183 16.58 6.09 -38.36
CA ALA A 183 15.74 5.36 -37.40
C ALA A 183 16.54 4.19 -36.85
N PHE A 184 16.55 4.03 -35.52
CA PHE A 184 17.06 2.79 -34.96
C PHE A 184 16.04 1.69 -35.29
N THR A 185 16.54 0.51 -35.67
CA THR A 185 15.67 -0.64 -35.81
C THR A 185 15.18 -1.02 -34.42
N VAL A 186 13.89 -0.87 -34.16
CA VAL A 186 13.27 -1.47 -32.99
C VAL A 186 13.33 -2.97 -33.21
N PHE A 187 14.29 -3.62 -32.57
CA PHE A 187 14.20 -5.06 -32.40
C PHE A 187 13.12 -5.27 -31.36
N GLU A 188 12.00 -5.88 -31.75
CA GLU A 188 11.17 -6.58 -30.78
C GLU A 188 12.05 -7.69 -30.20
N THR A 189 12.79 -7.35 -29.15
CA THR A 189 13.22 -8.38 -28.23
C THR A 189 11.95 -8.85 -27.57
N LYS A 190 11.56 -10.10 -27.88
CA LYS A 190 10.69 -10.85 -26.98
C LYS A 190 11.27 -10.59 -25.60
N ALA A 191 10.49 -9.96 -24.71
CA ALA A 191 10.99 -9.61 -23.38
C ALA A 191 11.78 -10.82 -22.88
N PRO A 192 13.05 -10.67 -22.45
CA PRO A 192 13.77 -11.79 -21.88
C PRO A 192 12.80 -12.46 -20.92
N PRO A 193 12.62 -13.79 -20.98
CA PRO A 193 11.63 -14.48 -20.17
C PRO A 193 11.76 -13.85 -18.80
N VAL A 194 10.69 -13.15 -18.37
CA VAL A 194 10.74 -12.42 -17.12
C VAL A 194 11.35 -13.43 -16.17
N PHE A 195 12.41 -13.06 -15.45
CA PHE A 195 12.81 -13.81 -14.27
C PHE A 195 11.67 -13.60 -13.26
N ALA A 196 10.45 -14.05 -13.60
CA ALA A 196 9.48 -14.57 -12.68
C ALA A 196 10.10 -15.88 -12.23
N GLN A 197 11.19 -15.76 -11.47
CA GLN A 197 11.50 -16.76 -10.48
C GLN A 197 10.20 -16.84 -9.68
N THR A 198 9.46 -17.92 -9.85
CA THR A 198 8.22 -18.14 -9.11
C THR A 198 8.65 -18.33 -7.66
N TYR A 199 8.65 -17.24 -6.90
CA TYR A 199 9.00 -17.29 -5.49
C TYR A 199 7.76 -17.77 -4.76
N THR A 200 7.68 -19.03 -4.37
CA THR A 200 6.56 -19.43 -3.51
C THR A 200 6.61 -18.63 -2.21
N THR A 201 5.55 -17.89 -1.90
CA THR A 201 5.47 -17.17 -0.62
C THR A 201 5.50 -18.19 0.52
N PRO A 202 6.37 -18.04 1.53
CA PRO A 202 6.34 -18.91 2.71
C PRO A 202 5.03 -18.76 3.50
N ILE A 203 4.35 -17.62 3.36
CA ILE A 203 3.08 -17.35 4.05
C ILE A 203 2.07 -18.44 3.69
N THR A 204 1.62 -19.15 4.72
CA THR A 204 0.49 -20.06 4.63
C THR A 204 -0.68 -19.38 5.34
N THR A 205 -1.79 -19.17 4.64
CA THR A 205 -2.99 -18.56 5.24
C THR A 205 -4.08 -19.62 5.40
N GLY A 206 -4.69 -19.67 6.59
CA GLY A 206 -5.92 -20.42 6.82
C GLY A 206 -7.19 -19.58 6.56
N ALA A 207 -7.05 -18.26 6.43
CA ALA A 207 -8.17 -17.32 6.42
C ALA A 207 -8.17 -16.42 5.17
N TYR A 208 -8.95 -16.83 4.18
CA TYR A 208 -9.05 -16.13 2.90
C TYR A 208 -10.18 -15.08 2.90
N TYR A 209 -9.86 -13.87 2.43
CA TYR A 209 -10.80 -12.77 2.22
C TYR A 209 -10.54 -12.09 0.89
N THR A 210 -11.57 -11.47 0.32
CA THR A 210 -11.47 -10.66 -0.90
C THR A 210 -11.48 -9.19 -0.57
N LEU A 211 -10.69 -8.41 -1.32
CA LEU A 211 -10.51 -6.95 -1.17
C LEU A 211 -11.80 -6.15 -1.01
N ASP A 212 -12.87 -6.54 -1.71
CA ASP A 212 -14.03 -5.68 -1.89
C ASP A 212 -15.35 -6.34 -1.47
N GLY A 213 -15.32 -7.55 -0.88
CA GLY A 213 -16.54 -8.31 -0.56
C GLY A 213 -17.37 -8.72 -1.80
N SER A 214 -16.79 -8.67 -3.00
CA SER A 214 -17.45 -9.12 -4.24
C SER A 214 -17.99 -10.55 -4.19
N PRO A 215 -17.38 -11.56 -3.54
CA PRO A 215 -17.95 -12.89 -3.48
C PRO A 215 -19.22 -12.91 -2.65
N TYR A 216 -19.27 -12.14 -1.54
CA TYR A 216 -20.49 -12.02 -0.73
C TYR A 216 -21.60 -11.27 -1.45
N ARG A 217 -21.28 -10.23 -2.23
CA ARG A 217 -22.26 -9.58 -3.13
C ARG A 217 -22.76 -10.55 -4.20
N THR A 218 -21.88 -11.37 -4.75
CA THR A 218 -22.19 -12.36 -5.78
C THR A 218 -23.06 -13.49 -5.21
N LEU A 219 -22.73 -13.99 -4.02
CA LEU A 219 -23.53 -14.97 -3.29
C LEU A 219 -24.90 -14.39 -2.89
N ARG A 220 -24.96 -13.12 -2.48
CA ARG A 220 -26.23 -12.44 -2.18
C ARG A 220 -27.08 -12.26 -3.44
N LYS A 221 -26.48 -12.02 -4.60
CA LYS A 221 -27.20 -12.01 -5.89
C LYS A 221 -27.74 -13.40 -6.24
N LEU A 222 -26.96 -14.45 -6.01
CA LEU A 222 -27.37 -15.84 -6.18
C LEU A 222 -28.57 -16.19 -5.29
N LEU A 223 -28.51 -15.82 -4.01
CA LEU A 223 -29.56 -16.08 -3.02
C LEU A 223 -30.87 -15.30 -3.28
N ASN A 224 -30.77 -14.14 -3.94
CA ASN A 224 -31.91 -13.26 -4.22
C ASN A 224 -32.40 -13.33 -5.68
N SER A 225 -31.91 -14.28 -6.47
CA SER A 225 -32.32 -14.42 -7.87
C SER A 225 -33.27 -15.59 -8.07
N ASP A 226 -34.52 -15.28 -8.37
CA ASP A 226 -35.57 -16.29 -8.59
C ASP A 226 -35.48 -16.96 -9.98
N LYS A 227 -34.45 -16.62 -10.79
CA LYS A 227 -34.41 -16.92 -12.24
C LYS A 227 -33.02 -17.29 -12.79
N LEU A 228 -32.13 -17.88 -11.99
CA LEU A 228 -30.86 -18.39 -12.53
C LEU A 228 -31.01 -19.78 -13.11
N THR A 229 -30.39 -20.00 -14.27
CA THR A 229 -30.21 -21.35 -14.81
C THR A 229 -29.13 -22.10 -14.01
N PRO A 230 -29.17 -23.44 -13.97
CA PRO A 230 -28.15 -24.24 -13.25
C PRO A 230 -26.72 -23.90 -13.63
N LYS A 231 -26.46 -23.61 -14.92
CA LYS A 231 -25.14 -23.21 -15.40
C LYS A 231 -24.69 -21.86 -14.82
N GLN A 232 -25.57 -20.86 -14.79
CA GLN A 232 -25.26 -19.57 -14.20
C GLN A 232 -24.98 -19.71 -12.70
N SER A 233 -25.71 -20.58 -11.99
CA SER A 233 -25.44 -20.84 -10.57
C SER A 233 -24.06 -21.44 -10.34
N VAL A 234 -23.64 -22.38 -11.20
CA VAL A 234 -22.29 -22.98 -11.15
C VAL A 234 -21.22 -21.94 -11.48
N ASP A 235 -21.37 -21.18 -12.57
CA ASP A 235 -20.42 -20.13 -12.94
C ASP A 235 -20.28 -19.06 -11.84
N TYR A 236 -21.38 -18.70 -11.17
CA TYR A 236 -21.35 -17.78 -10.03
C TYR A 236 -20.64 -18.37 -8.81
N LEU A 237 -20.87 -19.64 -8.49
CA LEU A 237 -20.17 -20.35 -7.41
C LEU A 237 -18.67 -20.47 -7.72
N ASP A 238 -18.30 -20.83 -8.95
CA ASP A 238 -16.91 -20.93 -9.38
C ASP A 238 -16.19 -19.58 -9.28
N ASN A 239 -16.84 -18.48 -9.67
CA ASN A 239 -16.30 -17.12 -9.50
C ASN A 239 -16.15 -16.74 -8.02
N VAL A 240 -17.09 -17.14 -7.15
CA VAL A 240 -16.99 -16.95 -5.71
C VAL A 240 -15.80 -17.73 -5.14
N PHE A 241 -15.64 -19.00 -5.51
CA PHE A 241 -14.51 -19.84 -5.10
C PHE A 241 -13.18 -19.29 -5.61
N GLN A 242 -13.09 -18.94 -6.89
CA GLN A 242 -11.89 -18.33 -7.47
C GLN A 242 -11.52 -17.03 -6.77
N ALA A 243 -12.50 -16.18 -6.47
CA ALA A 243 -12.26 -14.92 -5.76
C ALA A 243 -11.77 -15.15 -4.32
N PHE A 244 -12.30 -16.14 -3.60
CA PHE A 244 -11.76 -16.52 -2.28
C PHE A 244 -10.34 -17.10 -2.36
N THR A 245 -10.00 -17.83 -3.41
CA THR A 245 -8.66 -18.42 -3.58
C THR A 245 -7.64 -17.47 -4.23
N GLY A 246 -8.10 -16.39 -4.86
CA GLY A 246 -7.37 -15.63 -5.87
C GLY A 246 -6.84 -14.28 -5.38
N TYR A 247 -6.32 -14.20 -4.16
CA TYR A 247 -5.49 -13.04 -3.83
C TYR A 247 -4.18 -13.16 -4.61
N ASP A 248 -3.84 -12.10 -5.34
CA ASP A 248 -2.62 -12.06 -6.13
C ASP A 248 -1.42 -11.80 -5.21
N TYR A 249 -0.92 -12.86 -4.57
CA TYR A 249 0.28 -12.83 -3.73
C TYR A 249 1.56 -12.42 -4.51
N GLN A 250 1.47 -12.14 -5.82
CA GLN A 250 2.58 -11.70 -6.67
C GLN A 250 3.34 -10.49 -6.11
N ASN A 251 2.64 -9.53 -5.48
CA ASN A 251 3.30 -8.35 -4.90
C ASN A 251 4.05 -8.64 -3.59
N ILE A 252 3.73 -9.73 -2.89
CA ILE A 252 4.34 -10.11 -1.61
C ILE A 252 5.64 -10.89 -1.83
N GLN A 253 5.72 -11.65 -2.93
CA GLN A 253 6.88 -12.47 -3.33
C GLN A 253 8.18 -11.67 -3.42
N VAL A 254 8.10 -10.41 -3.88
CA VAL A 254 9.27 -9.52 -4.04
C VAL A 254 9.77 -8.98 -2.69
N LEU A 255 8.90 -8.83 -1.68
CA LEU A 255 9.25 -8.24 -0.39
C LEU A 255 9.90 -9.25 0.58
N LEU A 256 9.53 -10.53 0.50
CA LEU A 256 9.98 -11.56 1.46
C LEU A 256 11.41 -12.09 1.20
N THR A 257 12.02 -11.75 0.06
CA THR A 257 13.37 -12.22 -0.32
C THR A 257 14.52 -11.46 0.35
N LYS A 258 14.22 -10.46 1.20
CA LYS A 258 15.22 -9.52 1.73
C LYS A 258 15.49 -9.59 3.24
N ASN A 259 14.87 -10.52 3.97
CA ASN A 259 15.17 -10.71 5.40
C ASN A 259 16.15 -11.88 5.62
N ALA A 260 17.29 -11.56 6.22
CA ALA A 260 18.46 -12.41 6.38
C ALA A 260 18.43 -13.32 7.64
N GLU A 261 17.25 -13.63 8.17
CA GLU A 261 17.08 -14.59 9.26
C GLU A 261 16.55 -15.92 8.71
N ASN A 262 16.93 -17.05 9.32
CA ASN A 262 16.57 -18.39 8.83
C ASN A 262 15.05 -18.67 8.81
N ASP A 263 14.24 -17.83 9.47
CA ASP A 263 12.78 -17.93 9.55
C ASP A 263 12.07 -16.90 8.64
N PRO A 264 10.96 -17.28 7.96
CA PRO A 264 10.25 -16.41 7.05
C PRO A 264 9.45 -15.32 7.77
N THR A 265 9.50 -14.09 7.23
CA THR A 265 8.64 -12.98 7.70
C THR A 265 7.16 -13.33 7.52
N GLY A 266 6.37 -13.20 8.59
CA GLY A 266 4.97 -13.66 8.63
C GLY A 266 4.76 -15.16 8.90
N GLY A 267 5.85 -15.91 9.10
CA GLY A 267 5.81 -17.33 9.44
C GLY A 267 5.39 -18.21 8.26
N GLY A 268 4.78 -19.35 8.56
CA GLY A 268 4.33 -20.34 7.58
C GLY A 268 5.45 -21.29 7.15
N LYS A 269 5.41 -21.72 5.88
CA LYS A 269 6.33 -22.71 5.31
C LYS A 269 7.78 -22.27 5.48
N GLY A 270 8.57 -23.10 6.15
CA GLY A 270 10.00 -22.84 6.41
C GLY A 270 10.27 -22.16 7.76
N TYR A 271 9.24 -21.86 8.55
CA TYR A 271 9.42 -21.48 9.95
C TYR A 271 10.00 -22.66 10.75
N SER A 272 11.03 -22.40 11.55
CA SER A 272 11.83 -23.45 12.18
C SER A 272 11.26 -23.99 13.49
N LYS A 273 10.42 -23.21 14.19
CA LYS A 273 9.86 -23.56 15.52
C LYS A 273 8.41 -24.02 15.45
N ILE A 274 8.12 -24.96 14.56
CA ILE A 274 6.76 -25.49 14.38
C ILE A 274 6.49 -26.63 15.37
N TYR A 275 5.39 -26.52 16.12
CA TYR A 275 4.90 -27.61 16.96
C TYR A 275 4.21 -28.67 16.11
N SER A 276 4.43 -29.94 16.44
CA SER A 276 3.76 -31.08 15.78
C SER A 276 2.92 -31.92 16.76
N THR A 277 2.99 -31.62 18.05
CA THR A 277 2.24 -32.26 19.13
C THR A 277 2.32 -31.42 20.42
N GLY A 278 1.67 -31.86 21.50
CA GLY A 278 1.71 -31.26 22.84
C GLY A 278 1.33 -32.29 23.92
N ASP A 279 1.30 -31.85 25.18
CA ASP A 279 0.86 -32.64 26.33
C ASP A 279 -0.64 -32.98 26.24
N TYR A 280 -1.41 -32.06 25.65
CA TYR A 280 -2.80 -32.26 25.27
C TYR A 280 -2.93 -32.08 23.76
N VAL A 281 -3.62 -32.99 23.08
CA VAL A 281 -3.96 -32.86 21.66
C VAL A 281 -5.48 -32.80 21.55
N VAL A 282 -6.01 -31.69 21.05
CA VAL A 282 -7.45 -31.40 21.05
C VAL A 282 -7.94 -31.03 19.66
N THR A 283 -9.15 -31.46 19.30
CA THR A 283 -9.74 -31.24 17.97
C THR A 283 -11.09 -30.54 18.00
N ASP A 284 -11.60 -30.20 19.18
CA ASP A 284 -12.82 -29.43 19.36
C ASP A 284 -12.73 -28.46 20.55
N LEU A 285 -13.72 -27.59 20.64
CA LEU A 285 -13.81 -26.54 21.63
C LEU A 285 -13.88 -27.08 23.06
N TYR A 286 -14.64 -28.17 23.29
CA TYR A 286 -14.85 -28.70 24.63
C TYR A 286 -13.55 -29.27 25.18
N ASP A 287 -12.86 -30.07 24.39
CA ASP A 287 -11.58 -30.66 24.76
C ASP A 287 -10.50 -29.58 24.95
N LEU A 288 -10.50 -28.51 24.13
CA LEU A 288 -9.59 -27.37 24.31
C LEU A 288 -9.83 -26.67 25.65
N GLN A 289 -11.08 -26.38 26.00
CA GLN A 289 -11.40 -25.76 27.29
C GLN A 289 -11.03 -26.66 28.47
N TYR A 290 -11.34 -27.95 28.36
CA TYR A 290 -10.99 -28.92 29.39
C TYR A 290 -9.47 -29.05 29.54
N ALA A 291 -8.72 -29.12 28.44
CA ALA A 291 -7.26 -29.17 28.46
C ALA A 291 -6.66 -27.93 29.13
N LEU A 292 -7.13 -26.72 28.82
CA LEU A 292 -6.66 -25.49 29.46
C LEU A 292 -6.96 -25.44 30.95
N ILE A 293 -8.08 -26.00 31.41
CA ILE A 293 -8.37 -26.11 32.85
C ILE A 293 -7.37 -27.05 33.56
N LYS A 294 -6.83 -28.05 32.86
CA LYS A 294 -5.92 -29.06 33.42
C LYS A 294 -4.44 -28.74 33.24
N ALA A 295 -4.11 -27.99 32.20
CA ALA A 295 -2.75 -27.67 31.82
C ALA A 295 -2.02 -26.90 32.93
N LYS A 296 -0.76 -27.25 33.12
CA LYS A 296 0.15 -26.61 34.07
C LYS A 296 1.17 -25.75 33.34
N ALA A 297 1.78 -24.83 34.07
CA ALA A 297 2.88 -24.03 33.54
C ALA A 297 3.96 -24.93 32.92
N GLY A 298 4.35 -24.62 31.67
CA GLY A 298 5.28 -25.38 30.85
C GLY A 298 4.64 -26.41 29.92
N GLU A 299 3.36 -26.75 30.10
CA GLU A 299 2.65 -27.71 29.25
C GLU A 299 2.11 -27.04 27.97
N VAL A 300 1.97 -27.84 26.91
CA VAL A 300 1.50 -27.45 25.58
C VAL A 300 0.13 -28.07 25.31
N VAL A 301 -0.86 -27.22 25.01
CA VAL A 301 -2.14 -27.63 24.42
C VAL A 301 -2.04 -27.44 22.91
N PHE A 302 -1.93 -28.56 22.18
CA PHE A 302 -1.74 -28.59 20.74
C PHE A 302 -3.05 -28.84 20.00
N ILE A 303 -3.27 -28.06 18.95
CA ILE A 303 -4.42 -28.18 18.06
C ILE A 303 -3.92 -28.56 16.65
N PRO A 304 -4.26 -29.75 16.12
CA PRO A 304 -3.83 -30.16 14.78
C PRO A 304 -4.31 -29.19 13.70
N GLY A 305 -3.46 -28.88 12.72
CA GLY A 305 -3.85 -27.98 11.64
C GLY A 305 -4.94 -28.53 10.75
N GLY A 306 -5.75 -27.62 10.20
CA GLY A 306 -7.02 -27.95 9.53
C GLY A 306 -8.20 -28.09 10.48
N THR A 307 -7.98 -28.13 11.80
CA THR A 307 -9.06 -28.00 12.79
C THR A 307 -9.66 -26.60 12.75
N VAL A 308 -10.99 -26.50 12.79
CA VAL A 308 -11.71 -25.22 12.86
C VAL A 308 -12.62 -25.24 14.08
N MET A 309 -12.48 -24.26 14.96
CA MET A 309 -13.29 -24.09 16.17
C MET A 309 -13.99 -22.74 16.13
N ASP A 310 -15.32 -22.77 16.17
CA ASP A 310 -16.16 -21.58 16.28
C ASP A 310 -16.56 -21.36 17.74
N PHE A 311 -16.24 -20.19 18.25
CA PHE A 311 -16.45 -19.77 19.63
C PHE A 311 -17.76 -18.98 19.82
N SER A 312 -18.50 -18.75 18.74
CA SER A 312 -19.79 -18.07 18.81
C SER A 312 -20.88 -18.97 19.39
N ILE A 313 -21.62 -18.45 20.37
CA ILE A 313 -22.78 -19.12 20.98
C ILE A 313 -23.98 -18.18 20.80
N GLY A 314 -24.66 -18.27 19.66
CA GLY A 314 -25.74 -17.35 19.32
C GLY A 314 -25.24 -15.90 19.24
N SER A 315 -25.62 -15.06 20.21
CA SER A 315 -25.16 -13.67 20.33
C SER A 315 -24.08 -13.47 21.41
N GLU A 316 -23.48 -14.54 21.93
CA GLU A 316 -22.44 -14.52 22.96
C GLU A 316 -21.12 -15.13 22.41
N LEU A 317 -20.03 -14.93 23.16
CA LEU A 317 -18.70 -15.46 22.85
C LEU A 317 -18.16 -16.22 24.05
N ASN A 318 -17.64 -17.42 23.80
CA ASN A 318 -17.04 -18.24 24.83
C ASN A 318 -15.55 -17.92 25.01
N THR A 319 -15.21 -16.72 25.48
CA THR A 319 -13.82 -16.23 25.60
C THR A 319 -12.86 -17.27 26.16
N LEU A 320 -11.77 -17.55 25.43
CA LEU A 320 -10.75 -18.51 25.82
C LEU A 320 -9.76 -17.87 26.80
N VAL A 321 -9.76 -18.34 28.04
CA VAL A 321 -8.79 -17.89 29.05
C VAL A 321 -7.57 -18.82 29.01
N VAL A 322 -6.37 -18.25 28.83
CA VAL A 322 -5.12 -19.04 28.82
C VAL A 322 -4.47 -19.00 30.20
N PRO A 323 -4.22 -20.16 30.83
CA PRO A 323 -3.56 -20.20 32.14
C PRO A 323 -2.10 -19.72 32.08
N GLU A 324 -1.61 -19.19 33.20
CA GLU A 324 -0.21 -18.77 33.34
C GLU A 324 0.77 -19.90 32.97
N GLY A 325 1.77 -19.56 32.16
CA GLY A 325 2.83 -20.48 31.75
C GLY A 325 2.43 -21.52 30.71
N VAL A 326 1.19 -21.53 30.22
CA VAL A 326 0.70 -22.53 29.25
C VAL A 326 0.97 -22.06 27.81
N THR A 327 1.28 -23.02 26.94
CA THR A 327 1.40 -22.80 25.49
C THR A 327 0.16 -23.32 24.77
N ILE A 328 -0.44 -22.51 23.89
CA ILE A 328 -1.38 -22.98 22.87
C ILE A 328 -0.65 -23.00 21.53
N ALA A 329 -0.60 -24.16 20.88
CA ALA A 329 0.16 -24.32 19.65
C ALA A 329 -0.60 -25.04 18.53
N SER A 330 -0.22 -24.75 17.29
CA SER A 330 -0.61 -25.52 16.11
C SER A 330 0.55 -25.61 15.11
N ASP A 331 0.36 -26.36 14.04
CA ASP A 331 1.40 -26.78 13.10
C ASP A 331 1.49 -25.90 11.84
N ARG A 332 1.03 -24.65 11.86
CA ARG A 332 1.05 -23.74 10.70
C ARG A 332 2.43 -23.68 10.04
N GLY A 333 2.48 -23.98 8.75
CA GLY A 333 3.71 -24.03 7.95
C GLY A 333 4.37 -25.41 7.86
N LEU A 334 3.90 -26.41 8.61
CA LEU A 334 4.47 -27.76 8.57
C LEU A 334 4.27 -28.38 7.19
N VAL A 335 5.36 -28.85 6.57
CA VAL A 335 5.29 -29.62 5.33
C VAL A 335 5.13 -31.09 5.69
N ARG A 336 4.02 -31.70 5.28
CA ARG A 336 3.73 -33.13 5.51
C ARG A 336 4.46 -34.00 4.49
N GLU A 337 4.48 -35.31 4.73
CA GLU A 337 5.13 -36.29 3.83
C GLU A 337 4.58 -36.25 2.39
N ASP A 338 3.30 -35.91 2.23
CA ASP A 338 2.63 -35.77 0.93
C ASP A 338 2.93 -34.42 0.22
N GLY A 339 3.75 -33.56 0.83
CA GLY A 339 4.10 -32.23 0.33
C GLY A 339 3.06 -31.15 0.62
N SER A 340 1.92 -31.47 1.24
CA SER A 340 0.95 -30.48 1.69
C SER A 340 1.53 -29.63 2.83
N VAL A 341 1.13 -28.36 2.89
CA VAL A 341 1.55 -27.43 3.95
C VAL A 341 0.38 -27.22 4.89
N SER A 342 0.60 -27.36 6.20
CA SER A 342 -0.45 -27.12 7.18
C SER A 342 -0.79 -25.64 7.29
N PRO A 343 -2.08 -25.25 7.24
CA PRO A 343 -2.51 -23.88 7.50
C PRO A 343 -2.52 -23.51 9.00
N GLY A 344 -2.30 -24.49 9.88
CA GLY A 344 -2.56 -24.37 11.32
C GLY A 344 -4.05 -24.52 11.65
N ALA A 345 -4.37 -24.46 12.93
CA ALA A 345 -5.73 -24.51 13.44
C ALA A 345 -6.39 -23.13 13.40
N ILE A 346 -7.67 -23.09 13.04
CA ILE A 346 -8.45 -21.87 12.95
C ILE A 346 -9.36 -21.76 14.18
N ILE A 347 -9.12 -20.74 14.99
CA ILE A 347 -9.99 -20.32 16.08
C ILE A 347 -10.76 -19.09 15.60
N THR A 348 -12.08 -19.18 15.54
CA THR A 348 -12.92 -18.16 14.89
C THR A 348 -14.17 -17.83 15.70
N SER A 349 -14.78 -16.71 15.37
CA SER A 349 -16.10 -16.32 15.85
C SER A 349 -16.81 -15.49 14.79
N PHE A 350 -18.12 -15.71 14.65
CA PHE A 350 -19.02 -14.88 13.85
C PHE A 350 -19.80 -13.85 14.68
N ALA A 351 -19.58 -13.82 16.00
CA ALA A 351 -20.28 -12.92 16.91
C ALA A 351 -19.71 -11.49 16.83
N MET A 352 -20.57 -10.52 16.48
CA MET A 352 -20.25 -9.09 16.49
C MET A 352 -20.42 -8.51 17.90
N ILE A 353 -19.54 -8.89 18.82
CA ILE A 353 -19.63 -8.48 20.23
C ILE A 353 -18.32 -7.94 20.78
N ASN A 354 -18.42 -7.16 21.86
CA ASN A 354 -17.29 -6.47 22.48
C ASN A 354 -16.53 -7.34 23.50
N GLU A 355 -16.32 -8.62 23.19
CA GLU A 355 -15.53 -9.55 23.98
C GLU A 355 -14.34 -10.04 23.13
N PRO A 356 -13.17 -10.31 23.75
CA PRO A 356 -12.04 -10.89 23.02
C PRO A 356 -12.24 -12.39 22.77
N LEU A 357 -11.69 -12.93 21.67
CA LEU A 357 -11.65 -14.40 21.51
C LEU A 357 -10.75 -15.06 22.55
N ILE A 358 -9.61 -14.44 22.85
CA ILE A 358 -8.65 -14.95 23.83
C ILE A 358 -8.33 -13.87 24.86
N ASP A 359 -8.40 -14.25 26.14
CA ASP A 359 -7.93 -13.45 27.27
C ASP A 359 -6.63 -14.05 27.82
N VAL A 360 -5.56 -13.24 27.79
CA VAL A 360 -4.23 -13.57 28.32
C VAL A 360 -3.96 -12.68 29.54
N SER A 361 -4.45 -13.15 30.68
CA SER A 361 -4.22 -12.51 31.98
C SER A 361 -3.08 -13.11 32.78
N GLY A 362 -2.71 -14.37 32.51
CA GLY A 362 -1.55 -15.02 33.09
C GLY A 362 -0.22 -14.58 32.48
N ASN A 363 0.87 -14.66 33.24
CA ASN A 363 2.21 -14.42 32.73
C ASN A 363 2.75 -15.62 31.92
N ASN A 364 3.84 -15.42 31.17
CA ASN A 364 4.62 -16.49 30.55
C ASN A 364 3.81 -17.37 29.57
N VAL A 365 2.76 -16.81 28.95
CA VAL A 365 1.92 -17.51 27.97
C VAL A 365 2.60 -17.52 26.60
N THR A 366 2.47 -18.61 25.86
CA THR A 366 2.91 -18.70 24.45
C THR A 366 1.76 -19.09 23.53
N LEU A 367 1.62 -18.37 22.41
CA LEU A 367 0.69 -18.72 21.33
C LEU A 367 1.49 -18.91 20.04
N SER A 368 1.51 -20.11 19.48
CA SER A 368 2.33 -20.42 18.30
C SER A 368 1.55 -21.13 17.20
N GLY A 369 1.71 -20.69 15.95
CA GLY A 369 1.19 -21.43 14.79
C GLY A 369 -0.33 -21.48 14.64
N ILE A 370 -1.11 -20.70 15.40
CA ILE A 370 -2.58 -20.66 15.31
C ILE A 370 -3.08 -19.55 14.36
N VAL A 371 -4.30 -19.70 13.85
CA VAL A 371 -5.01 -18.70 13.06
C VAL A 371 -6.20 -18.17 13.86
N LEU A 372 -6.19 -16.87 14.20
CA LEU A 372 -7.33 -16.18 14.79
C LEU A 372 -8.10 -15.42 13.73
N LYS A 373 -9.36 -15.81 13.54
CA LYS A 373 -10.24 -15.28 12.50
C LYS A 373 -11.48 -14.63 13.11
N GLY A 374 -11.54 -13.31 13.12
CA GLY A 374 -12.70 -12.53 13.50
C GLY A 374 -13.80 -12.47 12.42
N CYS A 375 -14.95 -11.94 12.82
CA CYS A 375 -16.17 -11.92 12.02
C CYS A 375 -16.23 -10.81 10.96
N ASP A 376 -15.31 -9.84 11.00
CA ASP A 376 -15.45 -8.59 10.26
C ASP A 376 -14.16 -8.12 9.56
N PRO A 377 -13.95 -8.54 8.31
CA PRO A 377 -12.77 -8.18 7.53
C PRO A 377 -12.91 -6.85 6.76
N PHE A 378 -14.03 -6.14 6.88
CA PHE A 378 -14.40 -5.09 5.92
C PHE A 378 -14.07 -3.66 6.39
N THR A 379 -14.03 -2.74 5.42
CA THR A 379 -13.68 -1.33 5.65
C THR A 379 -14.79 -0.49 6.27
N HIS A 380 -16.07 -0.81 6.04
CA HIS A 380 -17.22 -0.09 6.61
C HIS A 380 -17.24 1.43 6.40
N TYR A 381 -16.77 1.93 5.25
CA TYR A 381 -16.81 3.36 4.94
C TYR A 381 -18.20 3.99 5.06
N SER A 382 -19.27 3.25 4.78
CA SER A 382 -20.64 3.76 4.97
C SER A 382 -20.93 4.19 6.41
N HIS A 383 -20.39 3.47 7.40
CA HIS A 383 -20.51 3.83 8.81
C HIS A 383 -19.64 5.03 9.16
N TYR A 384 -18.42 5.08 8.64
CA TYR A 384 -17.51 6.22 8.82
C TYR A 384 -18.09 7.51 8.23
N ASN A 385 -18.53 7.45 6.98
CA ASN A 385 -19.12 8.57 6.26
C ASN A 385 -20.39 9.08 6.97
N LYS A 386 -21.27 8.18 7.43
CA LYS A 386 -22.45 8.56 8.21
C LYS A 386 -22.10 9.26 9.54
N ALA A 387 -20.95 8.96 10.13
CA ALA A 387 -20.49 9.60 11.36
C ALA A 387 -19.85 10.98 11.09
N TYR A 388 -19.03 11.09 10.04
CA TYR A 388 -18.05 12.19 9.89
C TYR A 388 -18.19 13.04 8.61
N GLU A 389 -18.94 12.62 7.59
CA GLU A 389 -19.18 13.47 6.42
C GLU A 389 -20.04 14.69 6.77
N THR A 390 -19.74 15.80 6.09
CA THR A 390 -20.45 17.07 6.19
C THR A 390 -21.93 16.90 5.85
N GLY A 391 -22.81 17.16 6.81
CA GLY A 391 -24.27 17.19 6.60
C GLY A 391 -25.05 16.21 7.49
N LEU A 392 -24.41 15.13 7.97
CA LEU A 392 -25.04 14.15 8.87
C LEU A 392 -24.53 14.25 10.32
N ARG A 393 -23.21 14.48 10.51
CA ARG A 393 -22.51 14.74 11.79
C ARG A 393 -23.06 14.01 13.03
N ASN A 394 -23.37 12.72 12.92
CA ASN A 394 -23.74 11.92 14.10
C ASN A 394 -22.57 11.77 15.09
N GLY A 395 -21.33 11.97 14.59
CA GLY A 395 -20.12 12.08 15.39
C GLY A 395 -19.70 10.79 16.08
N ASN A 396 -18.71 10.93 16.98
CA ASN A 396 -18.11 9.81 17.73
C ASN A 396 -19.14 8.97 18.49
N ARG A 397 -20.25 9.56 18.94
CA ARG A 397 -21.29 8.85 19.70
C ARG A 397 -21.95 7.75 18.87
N TYR A 398 -22.28 8.02 17.61
CA TYR A 398 -22.80 6.99 16.71
C TYR A 398 -21.75 5.92 16.42
N TYR A 399 -20.52 6.34 16.14
CA TYR A 399 -19.46 5.40 15.77
C TYR A 399 -19.09 4.45 16.92
N ALA A 400 -19.13 4.94 18.16
CA ALA A 400 -18.89 4.16 19.38
C ALA A 400 -20.00 3.16 19.72
N MET A 401 -21.20 3.26 19.11
CA MET A 401 -22.28 2.28 19.30
C MET A 401 -22.12 1.03 18.42
N LEU A 402 -21.20 1.05 17.46
CA LEU A 402 -20.95 -0.10 16.59
C LEU A 402 -20.07 -1.13 17.32
N PRO A 403 -20.41 -2.42 17.30
CA PRO A 403 -19.63 -3.46 17.99
C PRO A 403 -18.15 -3.49 17.56
N TYR A 404 -17.27 -3.63 18.54
CA TYR A 404 -15.81 -3.76 18.34
C TYR A 404 -15.39 -5.17 18.65
N THR A 405 -14.80 -5.88 17.69
CA THR A 405 -14.28 -7.22 17.93
C THR A 405 -12.78 -7.20 18.16
N ARG A 406 -12.35 -8.02 19.14
CA ARG A 406 -10.96 -8.15 19.56
C ARG A 406 -10.51 -9.60 19.43
N GLY A 407 -9.30 -9.82 18.94
CA GLY A 407 -8.71 -11.17 18.88
C GLY A 407 -8.21 -11.59 20.25
N ILE A 408 -7.13 -10.94 20.69
CA ILE A 408 -6.49 -11.19 21.98
C ILE A 408 -6.53 -9.92 22.82
N VAL A 409 -6.95 -10.03 24.07
CA VAL A 409 -6.69 -9.02 25.10
C VAL A 409 -5.58 -9.53 26.03
N VAL A 410 -4.60 -8.67 26.29
CA VAL A 410 -3.42 -9.01 27.08
C VAL A 410 -3.30 -8.10 28.29
N THR A 411 -3.22 -8.71 29.46
CA THR A 411 -2.91 -8.05 30.73
C THR A 411 -1.71 -8.66 31.45
N GLY A 412 -1.41 -9.94 31.21
CA GLY A 412 -0.21 -10.62 31.71
C GLY A 412 1.09 -10.15 31.03
N SER A 413 2.24 -10.52 31.60
CA SER A 413 3.59 -10.20 31.09
C SER A 413 4.31 -11.44 30.53
N ASN A 414 5.41 -11.22 29.81
CA ASN A 414 6.23 -12.27 29.19
C ASN A 414 5.43 -13.11 28.17
N LEU A 415 4.47 -12.50 27.45
CA LEU A 415 3.75 -13.16 26.38
C LEU A 415 4.65 -13.37 25.15
N THR A 416 4.66 -14.58 24.59
CA THR A 416 5.24 -14.85 23.28
C THR A 416 4.15 -15.22 22.28
N ILE A 417 4.12 -14.52 21.14
CA ILE A 417 3.26 -14.88 20.00
C ILE A 417 4.15 -15.06 18.79
N ASP A 418 4.11 -16.23 18.17
CA ASP A 418 4.91 -16.52 16.99
C ASP A 418 4.20 -17.35 15.93
N ASN A 419 4.57 -17.18 14.66
CA ASN A 419 4.05 -17.99 13.54
C ASN A 419 2.51 -18.01 13.41
N CYS A 420 1.82 -17.05 14.02
CA CYS A 420 0.35 -16.98 14.04
C CYS A 420 -0.19 -16.14 12.87
N GLU A 421 -1.48 -16.27 12.61
CA GLU A 421 -2.22 -15.45 11.65
C GLU A 421 -3.40 -14.76 12.35
N PHE A 422 -3.63 -13.48 12.06
CA PHE A 422 -4.66 -12.68 12.70
C PHE A 422 -5.42 -11.83 11.68
N THR A 423 -6.74 -11.98 11.65
CA THR A 423 -7.55 -11.33 10.62
C THR A 423 -9.01 -11.17 10.99
N GLY A 424 -9.70 -10.20 10.39
CA GLY A 424 -11.14 -10.04 10.52
C GLY A 424 -11.61 -9.37 11.80
N PHE A 425 -10.75 -8.58 12.44
CA PHE A 425 -11.09 -7.84 13.66
C PHE A 425 -11.46 -6.39 13.36
N SER A 426 -12.63 -5.97 13.86
CA SER A 426 -13.15 -4.63 13.61
C SER A 426 -12.52 -3.57 14.51
N PHE A 427 -11.89 -3.96 15.62
CA PHE A 427 -11.11 -3.05 16.47
C PHE A 427 -9.63 -3.39 16.52
N ALA A 428 -9.24 -4.52 17.14
CA ALA A 428 -7.84 -4.87 17.32
C ALA A 428 -7.63 -6.38 17.26
N ALA A 429 -6.67 -6.86 16.46
CA ALA A 429 -6.29 -8.27 16.50
C ALA A 429 -5.62 -8.62 17.83
N ILE A 430 -4.71 -7.77 18.32
CA ILE A 430 -4.10 -7.91 19.65
C ILE A 430 -4.19 -6.55 20.37
N HIS A 431 -4.67 -6.57 21.61
CA HIS A 431 -4.92 -5.38 22.41
C HIS A 431 -4.30 -5.51 23.80
N PHE A 432 -3.27 -4.72 24.09
CA PHE A 432 -2.65 -4.61 25.41
C PHE A 432 -3.30 -3.49 26.20
N ASP A 433 -4.13 -3.85 27.18
CA ASP A 433 -4.76 -2.89 28.10
C ASP A 433 -5.05 -3.55 29.46
N THR A 434 -4.29 -3.14 30.47
CA THR A 434 -4.44 -3.56 31.88
C THR A 434 -5.48 -2.75 32.64
N GLY A 435 -6.28 -1.93 31.95
CA GLY A 435 -7.31 -1.09 32.57
C GLY A 435 -6.72 0.04 33.42
N SER A 436 -7.43 0.43 34.49
CA SER A 436 -7.05 1.58 35.33
C SER A 436 -5.90 1.31 36.32
N ASP A 437 -5.46 0.06 36.45
CA ASP A 437 -4.69 -0.41 37.60
C ASP A 437 -3.21 0.01 37.58
N ARG A 438 -2.80 0.78 36.56
CA ARG A 438 -1.42 1.26 36.31
C ARG A 438 -0.36 0.14 36.24
N ILE A 439 -0.79 -1.12 36.14
CA ILE A 439 0.10 -2.26 35.89
C ILE A 439 0.50 -2.21 34.42
N VAL A 440 1.77 -2.43 34.11
CA VAL A 440 2.25 -2.51 32.72
C VAL A 440 2.51 -3.97 32.39
N SER A 441 1.92 -4.45 31.29
CA SER A 441 2.28 -5.74 30.71
C SER A 441 3.66 -5.62 30.06
N GLU A 442 4.67 -6.33 30.57
CA GLU A 442 6.07 -6.16 30.12
C GLU A 442 6.63 -7.39 29.40
N ASN A 443 7.73 -7.18 28.67
CA ASN A 443 8.53 -8.23 28.00
C ASN A 443 7.73 -9.10 27.01
N ASN A 444 6.76 -8.51 26.32
CA ASN A 444 5.95 -9.23 25.35
C ASN A 444 6.64 -9.25 23.99
N VAL A 445 6.61 -10.39 23.30
CA VAL A 445 7.22 -10.57 21.98
C VAL A 445 6.19 -11.07 20.99
N ILE A 446 6.11 -10.40 19.83
CA ILE A 446 5.30 -10.84 18.69
C ILE A 446 6.20 -11.00 17.48
N SER A 447 6.32 -12.20 16.92
CA SER A 447 7.24 -12.43 15.81
C SER A 447 6.75 -13.37 14.74
N HIS A 448 7.13 -13.14 13.48
CA HIS A 448 6.79 -14.04 12.37
C HIS A 448 5.28 -14.30 12.25
N CYS A 449 4.45 -13.33 12.62
CA CYS A 449 2.99 -13.41 12.53
C CYS A 449 2.49 -12.68 11.29
N TYR A 450 1.37 -13.13 10.74
CA TYR A 450 0.70 -12.51 9.60
C TYR A 450 -0.60 -11.84 10.02
N PHE A 451 -0.63 -10.50 9.97
CA PHE A 451 -1.79 -9.69 10.30
C PHE A 451 -2.42 -9.13 9.04
N HIS A 452 -3.69 -9.43 8.80
CA HIS A 452 -4.33 -8.91 7.61
C HIS A 452 -5.83 -8.71 7.73
N HIS A 453 -6.39 -7.93 6.80
CA HIS A 453 -7.83 -7.75 6.67
C HIS A 453 -8.52 -7.32 7.98
N ASN A 454 -7.84 -6.52 8.81
CA ASN A 454 -8.44 -5.82 9.95
C ASN A 454 -8.77 -4.40 9.48
N GLN A 455 -9.85 -4.22 8.74
CA GLN A 455 -9.97 -3.08 7.81
C GLN A 455 -10.93 -1.97 8.24
N ARG A 456 -11.68 -2.13 9.33
CA ARG A 456 -12.73 -1.18 9.68
C ARG A 456 -12.18 0.25 9.77
N ALA A 457 -12.75 1.17 9.00
CA ALA A 457 -12.34 2.56 8.93
C ALA A 457 -12.30 3.20 10.33
N SER A 458 -11.29 4.01 10.62
CA SER A 458 -11.08 4.62 11.95
C SER A 458 -10.93 3.62 13.13
N ALA A 459 -10.86 2.31 12.87
CA ALA A 459 -10.61 1.23 13.81
C ALA A 459 -9.70 0.20 13.11
N GLY A 460 -9.87 -1.12 13.26
CA GLY A 460 -9.13 -2.11 12.46
C GLY A 460 -7.60 -2.08 12.64
N ILE A 461 -7.14 -2.27 13.87
CA ILE A 461 -5.73 -2.21 14.24
C ILE A 461 -5.17 -3.63 14.32
N ALA A 462 -3.97 -3.88 13.80
CA ALA A 462 -3.33 -5.18 14.02
C ALA A 462 -2.85 -5.31 15.47
N VAL A 463 -2.02 -4.39 15.98
CA VAL A 463 -1.61 -4.37 17.39
C VAL A 463 -1.86 -3.02 18.05
N SER A 464 -2.67 -3.02 19.10
CA SER A 464 -2.99 -1.84 19.92
C SER A 464 -2.33 -1.96 21.28
N VAL A 465 -1.53 -0.97 21.68
CA VAL A 465 -0.82 -0.88 22.95
C VAL A 465 -1.32 0.33 23.73
N VAL A 466 -2.23 0.10 24.66
CA VAL A 466 -2.74 1.14 25.57
C VAL A 466 -1.91 1.18 26.86
N ARG A 467 -1.64 -0.01 27.42
CA ARG A 467 -0.78 -0.23 28.58
C ARG A 467 -0.02 -1.54 28.43
N GLY A 468 1.21 -1.45 27.93
CA GLY A 468 2.09 -2.59 27.75
C GLY A 468 3.37 -2.23 27.00
N LYS A 469 4.36 -3.10 27.06
CA LYS A 469 5.62 -3.00 26.32
C LYS A 469 5.78 -4.22 25.43
N VAL A 470 5.93 -3.99 24.13
CA VAL A 470 5.90 -5.05 23.12
C VAL A 470 7.07 -4.92 22.14
N ASP A 471 7.80 -6.01 21.94
CA ASP A 471 8.84 -6.14 20.93
C ASP A 471 8.34 -6.96 19.75
N MET A 472 8.30 -6.35 18.56
CA MET A 472 7.77 -6.95 17.34
C MET A 472 8.88 -7.22 16.33
N LYS A 473 8.93 -8.45 15.78
CA LYS A 473 10.01 -8.87 14.88
C LYS A 473 9.52 -9.68 13.68
N ASN A 474 9.92 -9.31 12.47
CA ASN A 474 9.65 -10.09 11.24
C ASN A 474 8.16 -10.43 11.04
N ASN A 475 7.26 -9.54 11.45
CA ASN A 475 5.83 -9.71 11.22
C ASN A 475 5.45 -9.22 9.82
N LEU A 476 4.38 -9.76 9.27
CA LEU A 476 3.86 -9.36 7.99
C LEU A 476 2.48 -8.72 8.17
N PHE A 477 2.27 -7.55 7.59
CA PHE A 477 1.02 -6.81 7.65
C PHE A 477 0.47 -6.65 6.23
N GLY A 478 -0.83 -6.88 6.05
CA GLY A 478 -1.47 -6.39 4.83
C GLY A 478 -2.97 -6.16 4.90
N ASN A 479 -3.42 -5.05 4.32
CA ASN A 479 -4.82 -4.63 4.37
C ASN A 479 -5.34 -4.51 5.81
N ASN A 480 -4.57 -3.87 6.70
CA ASN A 480 -5.06 -3.42 7.99
C ASN A 480 -5.36 -1.92 7.89
N GLN A 481 -6.32 -1.42 8.66
CA GLN A 481 -6.56 0.03 8.71
C GLN A 481 -5.42 0.74 9.46
N SER A 482 -4.81 0.08 10.45
CA SER A 482 -3.55 0.49 11.07
C SER A 482 -2.75 -0.74 11.51
N GLU A 483 -1.44 -0.74 11.30
CA GLU A 483 -0.57 -1.83 11.76
C GLU A 483 -0.39 -1.77 13.28
N TYR A 484 -0.21 -0.55 13.80
CA TYR A 484 0.04 -0.31 15.21
C TYR A 484 -0.73 0.91 15.71
N LEU A 485 -1.19 0.85 16.96
CA LEU A 485 -1.60 2.00 17.75
C LEU A 485 -0.87 1.92 19.09
N VAL A 486 -0.19 2.99 19.49
CA VAL A 486 0.45 3.09 20.81
C VAL A 486 -0.10 4.34 21.47
N SER A 487 -0.59 4.21 22.70
CA SER A 487 -1.08 5.35 23.46
C SER A 487 0.07 6.26 23.89
N ASP A 488 -0.16 7.57 23.85
CA ASP A 488 0.81 8.56 24.28
C ASP A 488 0.84 8.67 25.82
N ASN A 489 1.49 7.71 26.47
CA ASN A 489 1.72 7.68 27.92
C ASN A 489 2.92 6.81 28.29
N GLU A 490 3.40 6.93 29.53
CA GLU A 490 4.58 6.20 30.04
C GLU A 490 4.40 4.68 30.18
N PHE A 491 3.16 4.19 30.08
CA PHE A 491 2.81 2.79 30.24
C PHE A 491 2.74 2.03 28.91
N ALA A 492 2.97 2.69 27.77
CA ALA A 492 2.86 2.11 26.44
C ALA A 492 4.17 2.25 25.66
N ALA A 493 4.70 1.13 25.16
CA ALA A 493 5.84 1.13 24.27
C ALA A 493 5.76 -0.02 23.25
N LEU A 494 6.22 0.24 22.04
CA LEU A 494 6.32 -0.76 20.99
C LEU A 494 7.63 -0.57 20.22
N THR A 495 8.39 -1.66 20.05
CA THR A 495 9.50 -1.72 19.11
C THR A 495 9.12 -2.62 17.94
N ALA A 496 9.49 -2.27 16.71
CA ALA A 496 9.23 -3.10 15.53
C ALA A 496 10.48 -3.17 14.65
N LYS A 497 10.94 -4.39 14.34
CA LYS A 497 12.13 -4.64 13.51
C LYS A 497 11.87 -5.73 12.47
N GLY A 498 12.33 -5.53 11.24
CA GLY A 498 12.24 -6.54 10.18
C GLY A 498 10.82 -6.86 9.70
N SER A 499 9.80 -6.20 10.24
CA SER A 499 8.41 -6.36 9.80
C SER A 499 8.17 -5.70 8.45
N ILE A 500 7.30 -6.31 7.64
CA ILE A 500 6.94 -5.85 6.30
C ILE A 500 5.47 -5.49 6.27
N ASN A 501 5.14 -4.37 5.62
CA ASN A 501 3.77 -3.95 5.34
C ASN A 501 3.52 -3.93 3.84
N TYR A 502 2.39 -4.45 3.39
CA TYR A 502 1.98 -4.43 1.99
C TYR A 502 0.45 -4.25 1.85
N GLY A 503 0.01 -3.75 0.71
CA GLY A 503 -1.41 -3.60 0.40
C GLY A 503 -1.92 -2.15 0.54
N ASN A 504 -3.17 -1.95 0.12
CA ASN A 504 -3.80 -0.63 0.06
C ASN A 504 -4.27 -0.22 1.46
N SER A 505 -3.39 0.33 2.29
CA SER A 505 -3.84 1.12 3.44
C SER A 505 -4.50 2.39 2.88
N PRO A 506 -5.82 2.57 3.00
CA PRO A 506 -6.47 3.75 2.47
C PRO A 506 -5.90 5.01 3.13
N PRO A 507 -5.89 6.16 2.44
CA PRO A 507 -5.29 7.39 2.95
C PRO A 507 -5.87 7.73 4.32
N ARG A 508 -4.97 7.89 5.30
CA ARG A 508 -5.29 8.23 6.68
C ARG A 508 -6.09 9.54 6.72
N THR A 509 -7.33 9.49 7.17
CA THR A 509 -7.96 10.67 7.78
C THR A 509 -7.55 10.69 9.25
N SER A 510 -6.47 11.42 9.54
CA SER A 510 -5.94 11.78 10.86
C SER A 510 -5.70 10.62 11.85
N SER A 511 -4.49 10.06 11.83
CA SER A 511 -3.85 9.59 13.05
C SER A 511 -2.79 10.62 13.43
N ILE A 512 -2.89 11.18 14.64
CA ILE A 512 -1.73 11.75 15.32
C ILE A 512 -0.74 10.60 15.45
N VAL A 513 0.33 10.66 14.65
CA VAL A 513 1.57 9.93 14.90
C VAL A 513 2.56 11.03 15.23
N ASP A 514 2.77 11.27 16.52
CA ASP A 514 3.96 11.99 16.96
C ASP A 514 5.08 10.95 17.03
N PHE A 515 5.98 10.99 16.06
CA PHE A 515 7.17 10.14 16.04
C PHE A 515 8.18 10.71 17.04
N GLY A 516 8.10 10.25 18.29
CA GLY A 516 9.21 10.34 19.24
C GLY A 516 10.31 9.33 18.86
N VAL A 517 11.04 9.57 17.77
CA VAL A 517 12.29 8.86 17.51
C VAL A 517 13.35 9.43 18.46
N ASN A 518 13.60 8.75 19.57
CA ASN A 518 14.86 8.93 20.31
C ASN A 518 15.95 8.21 19.52
N ILE A 519 16.74 9.00 18.77
CA ILE A 519 18.04 8.57 18.27
C ILE A 519 19.02 8.73 19.43
N ASN A 520 19.55 7.61 19.94
CA ASN A 520 20.85 7.60 20.60
C ASN A 520 21.82 6.84 19.71
#